data_AF-A0A850J9F1-F1
#
_entry.id   AF-A0A850J9F1-F1
#
_cell.length_a   1.000
_cell.length_b   1.000
_cell.length_c   1.000
_cell.angle_alpha   90.00
_cell.angle_beta   90.00
_cell.angle_gamma   90.00
#
_symmetry.space_group_name_H-M   'P 1'
#
loop_
_entity.id
_entity.type
_entity.pdbx_description
1 polymer ?
#
loop_
_entity_poly.entity_id
_entity_poly.type
_entity_poly.pdbx_seq_one_letter_code
_entity_poly.pdbx_strand_id
1 'polypeptide(L)'
;MSEVALLRSELHRLLERTEKWLVELTADAEDDDLAWQLTREREELVAMRMRAASSLINVGLLGGFSSGKSFLISGLQGVLEYMQIPTAPRKADKYIGLLPSATKPTTACPATVVPVETRTEPDADGRGVLRARFTGDQEWTDIGRSLGPLVVAAYAMQDPERVEARVQPDHMSRQVAEIEILLSDYRLPAKLYDLPGHGSPIKTHDKVVRDAMAKADCLIYVANATKTLTENELDLIRFLHGHHTHWGKKVIWVLTAIDKAMDLDLDDKPEWQDTLKQNNAYLRENFPLPDGKPDEKFFGVGFVPVSPALEARGRALAAAGEDEAAADCIAESRMDELRNSISDMIEAGAGKRHIAAVAGEAHSMIEPQLRRLRTILDAERIPVEELATERDRMERRYDALKEAVDTVRDQLEKNLERRLRIIERGFRQLAPQLHGAMDARIKTMDPRKARQENRLEEGYAKALRKSRPVMAWSVSSNFSMGGR
;
A
#
# COMPACT_ATOMS: atom_id res chain seq x y z
N MET A 1 -19.86 13.00 12.45
CA MET A 1 -18.79 12.15 11.88
C MET A 1 -17.49 12.55 12.57
N SER A 2 -16.78 11.62 13.23
CA SER A 2 -15.53 11.96 13.93
C SER A 2 -14.41 12.27 12.91
N GLU A 3 -13.45 13.12 13.30
CA GLU A 3 -12.28 13.48 12.47
C GLU A 3 -11.50 12.23 12.02
N VAL A 4 -11.39 11.23 12.89
CA VAL A 4 -10.75 9.94 12.59
C VAL A 4 -11.51 9.19 11.49
N ALA A 5 -12.84 9.21 11.49
CA ALA A 5 -13.63 8.57 10.44
C ALA A 5 -13.46 9.24 9.06
N LEU A 6 -13.25 10.56 9.03
CA LEU A 6 -12.93 11.30 7.81
C LEU A 6 -11.53 10.97 7.29
N LEU A 7 -10.50 11.05 8.15
CA LEU A 7 -9.13 10.68 7.78
C LEU A 7 -9.03 9.23 7.29
N ARG A 8 -9.81 8.35 7.89
CA ARG A 8 -9.91 6.95 7.50
C ARG A 8 -10.50 6.76 6.11
N SER A 9 -11.63 7.41 5.83
CA SER A 9 -12.27 7.31 4.51
C SER A 9 -11.39 7.92 3.42
N GLU A 10 -10.68 9.00 3.73
CA GLU A 10 -9.70 9.62 2.83
C GLU A 10 -8.51 8.68 2.57
N LEU A 11 -7.88 8.12 3.61
CA LEU A 11 -6.79 7.16 3.46
C LEU A 11 -7.25 5.92 2.66
N HIS A 12 -8.42 5.37 2.96
CA HIS A 12 -8.97 4.23 2.23
C HIS A 12 -9.14 4.54 0.74
N ARG A 13 -9.69 5.71 0.39
CA ARG A 13 -9.86 6.15 -0.99
C ARG A 13 -8.52 6.35 -1.70
N LEU A 14 -7.51 6.88 -1.00
CA LEU A 14 -6.17 7.04 -1.53
C LEU A 14 -5.52 5.67 -1.80
N LEU A 15 -5.60 4.73 -0.86
CA LEU A 15 -5.07 3.37 -1.04
C LEU A 15 -5.78 2.62 -2.18
N GLU A 16 -7.09 2.80 -2.34
CA GLU A 16 -7.83 2.23 -3.49
C GLU A 16 -7.34 2.81 -4.82
N ARG A 17 -7.05 4.13 -4.87
CA ARG A 17 -6.52 4.77 -6.06
C ARG A 17 -5.10 4.30 -6.37
N THR A 18 -4.26 4.12 -5.35
CA THR A 18 -2.92 3.57 -5.50
C THR A 18 -2.97 2.12 -5.98
N GLU A 19 -3.89 1.31 -5.46
CA GLU A 19 -4.08 -0.07 -5.93
C GLU A 19 -4.40 -0.10 -7.43
N LYS A 20 -5.36 0.73 -7.89
CA LYS A 20 -5.68 0.84 -9.33
C LYS A 20 -4.47 1.26 -10.16
N TRP A 21 -3.70 2.23 -9.67
CA TRP A 21 -2.48 2.68 -10.33
C TRP A 21 -1.42 1.57 -10.41
N LEU A 22 -1.24 0.75 -9.37
CA LEU A 22 -0.34 -0.40 -9.42
C LEU A 22 -0.82 -1.48 -10.41
N VAL A 23 -2.13 -1.70 -10.53
CA VAL A 23 -2.68 -2.63 -11.55
C VAL A 23 -2.32 -2.16 -12.95
N GLU A 24 -2.49 -0.86 -13.24
CA GLU A 24 -2.09 -0.26 -14.51
C GLU A 24 -0.58 -0.42 -14.74
N LEU A 25 0.24 -0.11 -13.73
CA LEU A 25 1.71 -0.25 -13.82
C LEU A 25 2.17 -1.70 -14.05
N THR A 26 1.47 -2.67 -13.45
CA THR A 26 1.77 -4.10 -13.61
C THR A 26 1.39 -4.59 -15.00
N ALA A 27 0.31 -4.06 -15.59
CA ALA A 27 -0.10 -4.40 -16.96
C ALA A 27 0.89 -3.90 -18.01
N ASP A 28 1.57 -2.77 -17.74
CA ASP A 28 2.58 -2.16 -18.61
C ASP A 28 4.01 -2.65 -18.30
N ALA A 29 4.19 -3.56 -17.33
CA ALA A 29 5.51 -4.07 -16.97
C ALA A 29 6.03 -5.04 -18.04
N GLU A 30 7.14 -4.67 -18.69
CA GLU A 30 7.82 -5.52 -19.69
C GLU A 30 8.70 -6.63 -19.05
N ASP A 31 8.92 -6.56 -17.73
CA ASP A 31 9.82 -7.43 -16.96
C ASP A 31 9.04 -8.28 -15.95
N ASP A 32 9.19 -9.60 -16.01
CA ASP A 32 8.53 -10.57 -15.14
C ASP A 32 8.91 -10.37 -13.66
N ASP A 33 10.16 -9.99 -13.36
CA ASP A 33 10.60 -9.75 -11.99
C ASP A 33 9.92 -8.50 -11.40
N LEU A 34 9.76 -7.46 -12.23
CA LEU A 34 9.02 -6.25 -11.87
C LEU A 34 7.53 -6.55 -11.68
N ALA A 35 6.93 -7.31 -12.58
CA ALA A 35 5.52 -7.70 -12.49
C ALA A 35 5.23 -8.50 -11.20
N TRP A 36 6.13 -9.41 -10.82
CA TRP A 36 6.02 -10.16 -9.56
C TRP A 36 6.14 -9.24 -8.35
N GLN A 37 7.12 -8.32 -8.35
CA GLN A 37 7.31 -7.37 -7.25
C GLN A 37 6.07 -6.46 -7.07
N LEU A 38 5.54 -5.91 -8.16
CA LEU A 38 4.35 -5.04 -8.14
C LEU A 38 3.10 -5.80 -7.69
N THR A 39 2.98 -7.09 -8.05
CA THR A 39 1.90 -7.96 -7.58
C THR A 39 1.97 -8.15 -6.06
N ARG A 40 3.15 -8.37 -5.51
CA ARG A 40 3.34 -8.48 -4.05
C ARG A 40 3.05 -7.16 -3.33
N GLU A 41 3.55 -6.05 -3.86
CA GLU A 41 3.27 -4.71 -3.34
C GLU A 41 1.77 -4.41 -3.36
N ARG A 42 1.05 -4.84 -4.41
CA ARG A 42 -0.41 -4.75 -4.48
C ARG A 42 -1.08 -5.56 -3.37
N GLU A 43 -0.70 -6.79 -3.12
CA GLU A 43 -1.25 -7.60 -2.01
C GLU A 43 -1.04 -6.94 -0.65
N GLU A 44 0.16 -6.39 -0.43
CA GLU A 44 0.48 -5.62 0.78
C GLU A 44 -0.38 -4.33 0.87
N LEU A 45 -0.62 -3.65 -0.25
CA LEU A 45 -1.51 -2.47 -0.33
C LEU A 45 -2.99 -2.81 -0.11
N VAL A 46 -3.46 -3.95 -0.59
CA VAL A 46 -4.81 -4.47 -0.30
C VAL A 46 -4.92 -4.76 1.20
N ALA A 47 -3.90 -5.37 1.81
CA ALA A 47 -3.87 -5.58 3.26
C ALA A 47 -3.84 -4.26 4.04
N MET A 48 -3.11 -3.23 3.57
CA MET A 48 -3.15 -1.88 4.14
C MET A 48 -4.50 -1.20 3.95
N ARG A 49 -5.13 -1.35 2.79
CA ARG A 49 -6.46 -0.81 2.50
C ARG A 49 -7.50 -1.44 3.41
N MET A 50 -7.41 -2.75 3.63
CA MET A 50 -8.24 -3.47 4.60
C MET A 50 -7.97 -2.96 6.02
N ARG A 51 -6.70 -2.82 6.45
CA ARG A 51 -6.33 -2.22 7.75
C ARG A 51 -6.88 -0.80 7.91
N ALA A 52 -6.76 0.04 6.89
CA ALA A 52 -7.25 1.41 6.88
C ALA A 52 -8.78 1.49 6.84
N ALA A 53 -9.47 0.62 6.09
CA ALA A 53 -10.94 0.57 6.10
C ALA A 53 -11.45 0.08 7.45
N SER A 54 -10.74 -0.89 8.01
CA SER A 54 -11.06 -1.50 9.27
C SER A 54 -11.00 -0.43 10.36
N SER A 55 -12.07 -0.30 11.15
CA SER A 55 -11.95 0.24 12.52
C SER A 55 -11.10 -0.67 13.41
N LEU A 56 -10.55 -1.77 12.87
CA LEU A 56 -10.03 -2.91 13.59
C LEU A 56 -8.62 -2.62 14.03
N ILE A 57 -8.54 -2.04 15.21
CA ILE A 57 -7.29 -1.86 15.92
C ILE A 57 -6.73 -3.20 16.36
N ASN A 58 -5.42 -3.32 16.28
CA ASN A 58 -4.67 -4.49 16.69
C ASN A 58 -4.42 -4.42 18.19
N VAL A 59 -5.01 -5.33 18.95
CA VAL A 59 -4.88 -5.40 20.41
C VAL A 59 -4.13 -6.66 20.79
N GLY A 60 -2.95 -6.51 21.40
CA GLY A 60 -2.17 -7.64 21.90
C GLY A 60 -2.53 -7.98 23.35
N LEU A 61 -2.99 -9.19 23.63
CA LEU A 61 -3.26 -9.65 25.00
C LEU A 61 -2.07 -10.40 25.57
N LEU A 62 -1.59 -9.96 26.74
CA LEU A 62 -0.48 -10.55 27.48
C LEU A 62 -0.90 -10.83 28.93
N GLY A 63 -0.20 -11.75 29.58
CA GLY A 63 -0.44 -12.11 30.98
C GLY A 63 -0.01 -13.53 31.26
N GLY A 64 0.06 -13.88 32.55
CA GLY A 64 0.48 -15.19 33.02
C GLY A 64 -0.31 -16.37 32.39
N PHE A 65 0.24 -17.57 32.51
CA PHE A 65 -0.48 -18.79 32.13
C PHE A 65 -1.76 -18.91 32.97
N SER A 66 -2.87 -19.31 32.33
CA SER A 66 -4.18 -19.39 32.98
C SER A 66 -4.70 -18.07 33.58
N SER A 67 -4.18 -16.91 33.14
CA SER A 67 -4.71 -15.61 33.57
C SER A 67 -6.09 -15.30 33.00
N GLY A 68 -6.56 -16.05 32.00
CA GLY A 68 -7.89 -15.88 31.40
C GLY A 68 -7.91 -15.12 30.06
N LYS A 69 -6.77 -14.93 29.38
CA LYS A 69 -6.67 -14.22 28.08
C LYS A 69 -7.68 -14.72 27.02
N SER A 70 -7.62 -16.00 26.67
CA SER A 70 -8.49 -16.62 25.68
C SER A 70 -9.98 -16.52 26.06
N PHE A 71 -10.26 -16.60 27.36
CA PHE A 71 -11.60 -16.45 27.94
C PHE A 71 -12.09 -15.00 27.82
N LEU A 72 -11.22 -14.03 28.13
CA LEU A 72 -11.48 -12.61 27.98
C LEU A 72 -11.71 -12.22 26.53
N ILE A 73 -10.96 -12.76 25.56
CA ILE A 73 -11.19 -12.52 24.12
C ILE A 73 -12.60 -12.93 23.71
N SER A 74 -13.04 -14.11 24.16
CA SER A 74 -14.40 -14.61 23.89
C SER A 74 -15.47 -13.71 24.54
N GLY A 75 -15.20 -13.19 25.74
CA GLY A 75 -16.04 -12.20 26.42
C GLY A 75 -16.10 -10.86 25.69
N LEU A 76 -14.95 -10.28 25.33
CA LEU A 76 -14.83 -9.02 24.60
C LEU A 76 -15.65 -9.04 23.31
N GLN A 77 -15.61 -10.17 22.59
CA GLN A 77 -16.36 -10.36 21.36
C GLN A 77 -17.83 -10.74 21.57
N GLY A 78 -18.25 -11.07 22.79
CA GLY A 78 -19.65 -11.41 23.08
C GLY A 78 -20.06 -12.79 22.58
N VAL A 79 -19.13 -13.73 22.46
CA VAL A 79 -19.35 -15.07 21.88
C VAL A 79 -19.10 -16.19 22.87
N LEU A 80 -18.92 -15.83 24.14
CA LEU A 80 -18.84 -16.80 25.23
C LEU A 80 -20.25 -17.34 25.55
N GLU A 81 -20.44 -18.64 25.39
CA GLU A 81 -21.69 -19.34 25.67
C GLU A 81 -21.68 -19.93 27.09
N TYR A 82 -22.81 -19.85 27.78
CA TYR A 82 -23.03 -20.44 29.10
C TYR A 82 -23.96 -21.66 29.00
N MET A 83 -23.58 -22.76 29.65
CA MET A 83 -24.43 -23.94 29.79
C MET A 83 -24.26 -24.58 31.16
N GLN A 84 -25.34 -25.09 31.75
CA GLN A 84 -25.29 -25.91 32.95
C GLN A 84 -25.23 -27.39 32.58
N ILE A 85 -24.18 -28.09 33.00
CA ILE A 85 -24.04 -29.53 32.81
C ILE A 85 -24.42 -30.27 34.08
N PRO A 86 -25.30 -31.28 34.03
CA PRO A 86 -25.53 -32.15 35.17
C PRO A 86 -24.27 -32.96 35.49
N THR A 87 -23.71 -32.77 36.68
CA THR A 87 -22.68 -33.63 37.27
C THR A 87 -23.26 -34.34 38.50
N ALA A 88 -22.74 -35.51 38.87
CA ALA A 88 -23.41 -36.47 39.74
C ALA A 88 -23.60 -36.07 41.23
N PRO A 89 -23.31 -34.83 41.65
CA PRO A 89 -24.11 -34.25 42.74
C PRO A 89 -24.64 -32.81 42.50
N ARG A 90 -24.23 -32.11 41.43
CA ARG A 90 -24.58 -30.69 41.20
C ARG A 90 -24.63 -30.35 39.71
N LYS A 91 -25.34 -29.29 39.35
CA LYS A 91 -25.13 -28.66 38.04
C LYS A 91 -23.78 -27.92 38.09
N ALA A 92 -22.93 -28.19 37.12
CA ALA A 92 -21.66 -27.49 36.94
C ALA A 92 -21.84 -26.47 35.81
N ASP A 93 -21.40 -25.25 36.07
CA ASP A 93 -21.33 -24.22 35.06
C ASP A 93 -20.22 -24.55 34.06
N LYS A 94 -20.56 -24.56 32.77
CA LYS A 94 -19.60 -24.69 31.68
C LYS A 94 -19.73 -23.49 30.77
N TYR A 95 -18.57 -22.94 30.43
CA TYR A 95 -18.45 -21.84 29.50
C TYR A 95 -17.71 -22.31 28.26
N ILE A 96 -18.22 -21.96 27.08
CA ILE A 96 -17.63 -22.32 25.78
C ILE A 96 -17.29 -21.03 25.04
N GLY A 97 -15.99 -20.78 24.87
CA GLY A 97 -15.48 -19.62 24.12
C GLY A 97 -14.99 -19.99 22.72
N LEU A 98 -14.52 -18.98 21.98
CA LEU A 98 -13.89 -19.16 20.66
C LEU A 98 -12.58 -19.93 20.78
N LEU A 99 -11.77 -19.53 21.75
CA LEU A 99 -10.44 -20.08 21.97
C LEU A 99 -10.48 -21.00 23.19
N PRO A 100 -9.78 -22.14 23.15
CA PRO A 100 -9.80 -23.09 24.24
C PRO A 100 -9.01 -22.56 25.44
N SER A 101 -9.62 -22.60 26.62
CA SER A 101 -8.93 -22.28 27.87
C SER A 101 -8.08 -23.48 28.31
N ALA A 102 -6.75 -23.33 28.29
CA ALA A 102 -5.85 -24.33 28.84
C ALA A 102 -5.83 -24.26 30.37
N THR A 103 -6.20 -25.35 31.05
CA THR A 103 -6.09 -25.47 32.51
C THR A 103 -4.69 -25.90 32.97
N LYS A 104 -3.87 -26.40 32.05
CA LYS A 104 -2.45 -26.73 32.26
C LYS A 104 -1.59 -25.84 31.36
N PRO A 105 -0.32 -25.56 31.70
CA PRO A 105 0.62 -24.96 30.77
C PRO A 105 0.78 -25.88 29.55
N THR A 106 0.09 -25.55 28.47
CA THR A 106 0.23 -26.21 27.18
C THR A 106 0.95 -25.24 26.24
N THR A 107 1.69 -25.77 25.28
CA THR A 107 2.13 -25.05 24.08
C THR A 107 0.90 -24.67 23.24
N ALA A 108 0.16 -23.67 23.73
CA ALA A 108 -0.90 -23.02 22.97
C ALA A 108 -0.24 -22.29 21.78
N CYS A 109 -0.79 -22.54 20.59
CA CYS A 109 -0.40 -21.81 19.39
C CYS A 109 -0.85 -20.36 19.53
N PRO A 110 -0.07 -19.38 19.04
CA PRO A 110 -0.56 -18.01 18.87
C PRO A 110 -1.89 -18.02 18.12
N ALA A 111 -2.87 -17.31 18.66
CA ALA A 111 -4.20 -17.26 18.10
C ALA A 111 -4.63 -15.82 17.87
N THR A 112 -5.38 -15.60 16.79
CA THR A 112 -5.86 -14.27 16.44
C THR A 112 -7.35 -14.32 16.14
N VAL A 113 -8.12 -13.38 16.68
CA VAL A 113 -9.53 -13.20 16.36
C VAL A 113 -9.69 -11.94 15.53
N VAL A 114 -10.23 -12.09 14.33
CA VAL A 114 -10.40 -11.01 13.35
C VAL A 114 -11.87 -10.82 13.07
N PRO A 115 -12.46 -9.70 13.49
CA PRO A 115 -13.79 -9.34 13.03
C PRO A 115 -13.78 -9.07 11.52
N VAL A 116 -14.81 -9.53 10.82
CA VAL A 116 -15.00 -9.36 9.37
C VAL A 116 -16.41 -8.85 9.09
N GLU A 117 -16.57 -8.01 8.06
CA GLU A 117 -17.90 -7.55 7.69
C GLU A 117 -18.72 -8.72 7.09
N THR A 118 -20.01 -8.80 7.38
CA THR A 118 -20.94 -9.87 6.93
C THR A 118 -21.02 -10.08 5.41
N ARG A 119 -20.38 -9.23 4.61
CA ARG A 119 -20.40 -9.29 3.14
C ARG A 119 -19.15 -9.92 2.52
N THR A 120 -18.13 -10.26 3.30
CA THR A 120 -16.92 -10.90 2.78
C THR A 120 -17.07 -12.42 2.78
N GLU A 121 -16.75 -13.06 1.64
CA GLU A 121 -16.52 -14.51 1.62
C GLU A 121 -15.17 -14.80 2.31
N PRO A 122 -15.07 -15.80 3.20
CA PRO A 122 -16.12 -16.74 3.61
C PRO A 122 -17.07 -16.17 4.67
N ASP A 123 -18.36 -16.54 4.57
CA ASP A 123 -19.38 -16.25 5.58
C ASP A 123 -18.94 -16.78 6.96
N ALA A 124 -18.86 -15.84 7.92
CA ALA A 124 -18.19 -15.98 9.21
C ALA A 124 -19.17 -15.89 10.39
N ASP A 125 -20.42 -16.28 10.16
CA ASP A 125 -21.48 -16.28 11.17
C ASP A 125 -21.26 -17.33 12.29
N GLY A 126 -21.97 -17.15 13.40
CA GLY A 126 -21.92 -18.04 14.57
C GLY A 126 -20.58 -17.93 15.31
N ARG A 127 -19.81 -19.03 15.36
CA ARG A 127 -18.48 -19.06 15.99
C ARG A 127 -17.34 -18.67 15.04
N GLY A 128 -17.67 -18.25 13.82
CA GLY A 128 -16.68 -17.79 12.86
C GLY A 128 -16.04 -18.88 12.01
N VAL A 129 -15.08 -18.47 11.17
CA VAL A 129 -14.29 -19.36 10.32
C VAL A 129 -12.92 -19.57 10.94
N LEU A 130 -12.54 -20.83 11.18
CA LEU A 130 -11.19 -21.16 11.63
C LEU A 130 -10.26 -21.32 10.43
N ARG A 131 -9.14 -20.62 10.49
CA ARG A 131 -7.98 -20.78 9.62
C ARG A 131 -6.78 -21.22 10.42
N ALA A 132 -5.94 -22.06 9.83
CA ALA A 132 -4.67 -22.43 10.43
C ALA A 132 -3.55 -22.19 9.42
N ARG A 133 -2.40 -21.70 9.92
CA ARG A 133 -1.16 -21.67 9.17
C ARG A 133 -0.23 -22.71 9.74
N PHE A 134 0.22 -23.64 8.91
CA PHE A 134 1.14 -24.70 9.33
C PHE A 134 2.59 -24.23 9.25
N THR A 135 3.47 -24.85 10.03
CA THR A 135 4.90 -24.55 10.01
C THR A 135 5.48 -24.84 8.62
N GLY A 136 6.06 -23.83 7.98
CA GLY A 136 6.64 -23.92 6.63
C GLY A 136 5.73 -23.36 5.53
N ASP A 137 4.44 -23.18 5.81
CA ASP A 137 3.50 -22.60 4.87
C ASP A 137 3.56 -21.06 4.89
N GLN A 138 3.34 -20.45 3.72
CA GLN A 138 3.13 -19.01 3.60
C GLN A 138 1.63 -18.65 3.64
N GLU A 139 0.76 -19.55 3.19
CA GLU A 139 -0.68 -19.31 3.04
C GLU A 139 -1.49 -19.86 4.23
N TRP A 140 -2.68 -19.29 4.42
CA TRP A 140 -3.67 -19.77 5.38
C TRP A 140 -4.48 -20.92 4.80
N THR A 141 -4.68 -21.98 5.58
CA THR A 141 -5.59 -23.07 5.23
C THR A 141 -6.94 -22.86 5.93
N ASP A 142 -8.02 -22.79 5.16
CA ASP A 142 -9.39 -22.76 5.68
C ASP A 142 -9.75 -24.12 6.27
N ILE A 143 -10.02 -24.18 7.58
CA ILE A 143 -10.35 -25.43 8.28
C ILE A 143 -11.85 -25.68 8.25
N GLY A 144 -12.66 -24.64 8.45
CA GLY A 144 -14.11 -24.74 8.41
C GLY A 144 -14.83 -23.68 9.23
N ARG A 145 -16.16 -23.65 9.08
CA ARG A 145 -17.06 -22.69 9.72
C ARG A 145 -17.67 -23.24 11.01
N SER A 146 -17.87 -22.38 11.99
CA SER A 146 -18.56 -22.64 13.27
C SER A 146 -18.17 -23.98 13.91
N LEU A 147 -16.87 -24.24 13.98
CA LEU A 147 -16.35 -25.53 14.44
C LEU A 147 -16.61 -25.75 15.94
N GLY A 148 -16.79 -27.02 16.30
CA GLY A 148 -16.95 -27.43 17.69
C GLY A 148 -15.69 -27.15 18.53
N PRO A 149 -15.81 -26.97 19.86
CA PRO A 149 -14.68 -26.56 20.72
C PRO A 149 -13.52 -27.57 20.70
N LEU A 150 -13.83 -28.85 20.51
CA LEU A 150 -12.84 -29.92 20.42
C LEU A 150 -11.97 -29.77 19.17
N VAL A 151 -12.57 -29.45 18.02
CA VAL A 151 -11.85 -29.25 16.76
C VAL A 151 -10.97 -28.00 16.86
N VAL A 152 -11.51 -26.89 17.37
CA VAL A 152 -10.69 -25.68 17.57
C VAL A 152 -9.52 -25.97 18.50
N ALA A 153 -9.73 -26.73 19.58
CA ALA A 153 -8.65 -27.14 20.47
C ALA A 153 -7.59 -28.01 19.79
N ALA A 154 -7.97 -28.87 18.83
CA ALA A 154 -7.02 -29.71 18.07
C ALA A 154 -6.02 -28.91 17.21
N TYR A 155 -6.40 -27.71 16.78
CA TYR A 155 -5.52 -26.80 16.03
C TYR A 155 -4.83 -25.77 16.94
N ALA A 156 -5.51 -25.30 17.99
CA ALA A 156 -5.00 -24.29 18.91
C ALA A 156 -4.01 -24.84 19.96
N MET A 157 -4.10 -26.12 20.29
CA MET A 157 -3.27 -26.77 21.30
C MET A 157 -2.40 -27.84 20.66
N GLN A 158 -1.11 -27.84 20.98
CA GLN A 158 -0.20 -28.92 20.60
C GLN A 158 -0.28 -30.08 21.60
N ASP A 159 -1.49 -30.61 21.78
CA ASP A 159 -1.78 -31.77 22.65
C ASP A 159 -1.99 -33.02 21.78
N PRO A 160 -1.09 -34.03 21.85
CA PRO A 160 -1.18 -35.23 21.02
C PRO A 160 -2.53 -35.95 21.12
N GLU A 161 -3.17 -35.93 22.29
CA GLU A 161 -4.48 -36.57 22.52
C GLU A 161 -5.61 -35.87 21.78
N ARG A 162 -5.41 -34.61 21.36
CA ARG A 162 -6.41 -33.80 20.65
C ARG A 162 -6.18 -33.73 19.15
N VAL A 163 -4.98 -34.08 18.67
CA VAL A 163 -4.63 -34.00 17.23
C VAL A 163 -5.55 -34.89 16.39
N GLU A 164 -6.04 -36.00 16.94
CA GLU A 164 -6.99 -36.91 16.28
C GLU A 164 -8.34 -36.25 15.95
N ALA A 165 -8.69 -35.15 16.63
CA ALA A 165 -9.92 -34.40 16.35
C ALA A 165 -9.78 -33.37 15.21
N ARG A 166 -8.64 -33.33 14.50
CA ARG A 166 -8.48 -32.51 13.30
C ARG A 166 -9.33 -33.02 12.15
N VAL A 167 -9.92 -32.09 11.41
CA VAL A 167 -10.90 -32.35 10.35
C VAL A 167 -10.32 -33.18 9.19
N GLN A 168 -9.09 -32.90 8.78
CA GLN A 168 -8.45 -33.60 7.66
C GLN A 168 -7.30 -34.51 8.15
N PRO A 169 -7.18 -35.74 7.62
CA PRO A 169 -6.13 -36.67 8.04
C PRO A 169 -4.71 -36.18 7.78
N ASP A 170 -4.50 -35.45 6.68
CA ASP A 170 -3.21 -34.86 6.32
C ASP A 170 -2.78 -33.77 7.30
N HIS A 171 -3.73 -33.08 7.94
CA HIS A 171 -3.43 -32.09 8.98
C HIS A 171 -2.89 -32.73 10.26
N MET A 172 -3.14 -34.02 10.53
CA MET A 172 -2.72 -34.68 11.78
C MET A 172 -1.20 -34.77 11.93
N SER A 173 -0.47 -34.88 10.84
CA SER A 173 1.00 -34.95 10.83
C SER A 173 1.69 -33.59 10.79
N ARG A 174 0.92 -32.50 10.61
CA ARG A 174 1.45 -31.15 10.40
C ARG A 174 1.47 -30.36 11.71
N GLN A 175 2.50 -29.55 11.91
CA GLN A 175 2.57 -28.65 13.05
C GLN A 175 1.87 -27.33 12.72
N VAL A 176 0.95 -26.89 13.58
CA VAL A 176 0.29 -25.58 13.45
C VAL A 176 1.22 -24.51 14.02
N ALA A 177 1.48 -23.46 13.23
CA ALA A 177 2.29 -22.31 13.63
C ALA A 177 1.44 -21.22 14.29
N GLU A 178 0.24 -20.97 13.76
CA GLU A 178 -0.75 -20.04 14.32
C GLU A 178 -2.16 -20.34 13.79
N ILE A 179 -3.15 -19.84 14.50
CA ILE A 179 -4.56 -19.91 14.08
C ILE A 179 -5.19 -18.51 13.99
N GLU A 180 -6.17 -18.39 13.10
CA GLU A 180 -6.99 -17.19 12.94
C GLU A 180 -8.47 -17.57 12.94
N ILE A 181 -9.29 -16.83 13.69
CA ILE A 181 -10.74 -16.99 13.73
C ILE A 181 -11.35 -15.72 13.14
N LEU A 182 -12.00 -15.84 11.99
CA LEU A 182 -12.76 -14.76 11.38
C LEU A 182 -14.17 -14.72 11.97
N LEU A 183 -14.66 -13.57 12.43
CA LEU A 183 -15.95 -13.46 13.11
C LEU A 183 -16.81 -12.33 12.51
N SER A 184 -18.02 -12.62 12.05
CA SER A 184 -18.94 -11.59 11.53
C SER A 184 -19.79 -10.94 12.62
N ASP A 185 -20.21 -11.71 13.64
CA ASP A 185 -20.99 -11.23 14.79
C ASP A 185 -20.06 -10.84 15.95
N TYR A 186 -19.49 -9.64 15.86
CA TYR A 186 -18.52 -9.11 16.83
C TYR A 186 -19.09 -7.93 17.63
N ARG A 187 -18.75 -7.86 18.92
CA ARG A 187 -19.06 -6.69 19.76
C ARG A 187 -17.97 -5.62 19.74
N LEU A 188 -16.73 -6.04 19.58
CA LEU A 188 -15.58 -5.14 19.58
C LEU A 188 -14.95 -5.16 18.18
N PRO A 189 -14.99 -4.04 17.43
CA PRO A 189 -14.32 -3.93 16.14
C PRO A 189 -12.80 -3.81 16.38
N ALA A 190 -12.15 -4.86 16.86
CA ALA A 190 -10.71 -4.94 17.06
C ALA A 190 -10.17 -6.33 16.72
N LYS A 191 -8.99 -6.38 16.10
CA LYS A 191 -8.22 -7.60 15.88
C LYS A 191 -7.50 -7.96 17.18
N LEU A 192 -7.86 -9.09 17.79
CA LEU A 192 -7.35 -9.50 19.10
C LEU A 192 -6.31 -10.61 18.96
N TYR A 193 -5.10 -10.37 19.43
CA TYR A 193 -4.04 -11.38 19.47
C TYR A 193 -3.99 -12.02 20.85
N ASP A 194 -4.23 -13.33 20.93
CA ASP A 194 -3.93 -14.14 22.10
C ASP A 194 -2.47 -14.57 22.04
N LEU A 195 -1.61 -13.84 22.74
CA LEU A 195 -0.18 -14.11 22.73
C LEU A 195 0.16 -15.04 23.90
N PRO A 196 0.78 -16.21 23.64
CA PRO A 196 1.36 -17.00 24.71
C PRO A 196 2.41 -16.16 25.45
N GLY A 197 2.60 -16.43 26.75
CA GLY A 197 3.59 -15.73 27.56
C GLY A 197 4.98 -15.75 26.90
N HIS A 198 5.75 -14.68 27.07
CA HIS A 198 7.09 -14.54 26.48
C HIS A 198 7.99 -15.72 26.86
N GLY A 199 8.75 -16.26 25.89
CA GLY A 199 9.65 -17.40 26.08
C GLY A 199 9.06 -18.75 25.66
N SER A 200 8.44 -18.84 24.48
CA SER A 200 7.99 -20.12 23.96
C SER A 200 9.20 -20.99 23.61
N PRO A 201 9.20 -22.31 23.91
CA PRO A 201 10.27 -23.20 23.43
C PRO A 201 10.31 -23.32 21.90
N ILE A 202 9.29 -22.82 21.19
CA ILE A 202 9.13 -22.94 19.74
C ILE A 202 9.49 -21.61 19.06
N LYS A 203 10.63 -21.57 18.35
CA LYS A 203 11.14 -20.37 17.66
C LYS A 203 10.14 -19.73 16.69
N THR A 204 9.31 -20.54 16.03
CA THR A 204 8.27 -20.06 15.11
C THR A 204 7.21 -19.25 15.86
N HIS A 205 6.80 -19.68 17.05
CA HIS A 205 5.83 -18.94 17.87
C HIS A 205 6.43 -17.62 18.35
N ASP A 206 7.71 -17.60 18.75
CA ASP A 206 8.38 -16.35 19.14
C ASP A 206 8.48 -15.33 18.00
N LYS A 207 8.61 -15.78 16.75
CA LYS A 207 8.53 -14.89 15.58
C LYS A 207 7.13 -14.31 15.43
N VAL A 208 6.10 -15.16 15.46
CA VAL A 208 4.69 -14.74 15.37
C VAL A 208 4.33 -13.75 16.49
N VAL A 209 4.73 -14.04 17.73
CA VAL A 209 4.49 -13.17 18.87
C VAL A 209 5.17 -11.82 18.69
N ARG A 210 6.44 -11.79 18.22
CA ARG A 210 7.14 -10.53 17.93
C ARG A 210 6.45 -9.72 16.82
N ASP A 211 6.04 -10.39 15.75
CA ASP A 211 5.36 -9.75 14.62
C ASP A 211 3.99 -9.17 15.06
N ALA A 212 3.23 -9.93 15.85
CA ALA A 212 1.96 -9.48 16.42
C ALA A 212 2.15 -8.32 17.40
N MET A 213 3.16 -8.41 18.28
CA MET A 213 3.53 -7.34 19.21
C MET A 213 3.95 -6.08 18.48
N ALA A 214 4.66 -6.18 17.35
CA ALA A 214 5.03 -5.02 16.54
C ALA A 214 3.78 -4.36 15.94
N LYS A 215 2.84 -5.16 15.41
CA LYS A 215 1.59 -4.71 14.78
C LYS A 215 0.53 -4.19 15.75
N ALA A 216 0.60 -4.55 17.04
CA ALA A 216 -0.36 -4.13 18.06
C ALA A 216 -0.31 -2.61 18.28
N ASP A 217 -1.46 -1.93 18.18
CA ASP A 217 -1.58 -0.49 18.47
C ASP A 217 -1.68 -0.24 19.98
N CYS A 218 -2.31 -1.17 20.71
CA CYS A 218 -2.35 -1.18 22.17
C CYS A 218 -2.21 -2.61 22.72
N LEU A 219 -1.91 -2.69 24.01
CA LEU A 219 -1.67 -3.94 24.72
C LEU A 219 -2.64 -4.05 25.91
N ILE A 220 -3.14 -5.25 26.17
CA ILE A 220 -3.92 -5.58 27.36
C ILE A 220 -3.11 -6.53 28.22
N TYR A 221 -2.85 -6.16 29.46
CA TYR A 221 -2.31 -7.07 30.47
C TYR A 221 -3.45 -7.69 31.28
N VAL A 222 -3.53 -9.01 31.30
CA VAL A 222 -4.57 -9.77 31.99
C VAL A 222 -4.01 -10.43 33.24
N ALA A 223 -4.48 -9.98 34.40
CA ALA A 223 -4.26 -10.59 35.71
C ALA A 223 -5.56 -11.25 36.22
N ASN A 224 -5.45 -12.18 37.16
CA ASN A 224 -6.58 -12.90 37.74
C ASN A 224 -6.95 -12.33 39.11
N ALA A 225 -8.24 -12.12 39.40
CA ALA A 225 -8.74 -11.56 40.66
C ALA A 225 -8.43 -12.39 41.92
N THR A 226 -8.09 -13.67 41.75
CA THR A 226 -7.75 -14.59 42.86
C THR A 226 -6.26 -14.58 43.21
N LYS A 227 -5.42 -13.83 42.48
CA LYS A 227 -3.97 -13.80 42.66
C LYS A 227 -3.42 -12.39 42.49
N THR A 228 -2.60 -11.97 43.43
CA THR A 228 -1.90 -10.69 43.38
C THR A 228 -0.64 -10.79 42.52
N LEU A 229 -0.20 -9.65 41.97
CA LEU A 229 1.03 -9.57 41.20
C LEU A 229 2.23 -9.96 42.09
N THR A 230 3.17 -10.70 41.51
CA THR A 230 4.41 -11.12 42.19
C THR A 230 5.61 -10.83 41.30
N GLU A 231 6.83 -11.00 41.83
CA GLU A 231 8.07 -10.85 41.06
C GLU A 231 8.11 -11.72 39.79
N ASN A 232 7.42 -12.87 39.77
CA ASN A 232 7.32 -13.74 38.61
C ASN A 232 6.69 -13.06 37.39
N GLU A 233 5.86 -12.05 37.62
CA GLU A 233 5.19 -11.28 36.56
C GLU A 233 5.96 -10.02 36.19
N LEU A 234 6.94 -9.62 37.00
CA LEU A 234 7.66 -8.36 36.86
C LEU A 234 8.42 -8.26 35.53
N ASP A 235 9.02 -9.35 35.05
CA ASP A 235 9.75 -9.34 33.78
C ASP A 235 8.82 -9.11 32.58
N LEU A 236 7.63 -9.70 32.60
CA LEU A 236 6.61 -9.45 31.58
C LEU A 236 6.09 -8.02 31.65
N ILE A 237 5.92 -7.48 32.86
CA ILE A 237 5.50 -6.09 33.05
C ILE A 237 6.61 -5.10 32.63
N ARG A 238 7.88 -5.39 32.92
CA ARG A 238 9.03 -4.61 32.43
C ARG A 238 9.12 -4.62 30.92
N PHE A 239 8.83 -5.75 30.30
CA PHE A 239 8.72 -5.85 28.84
C PHE A 239 7.62 -4.93 28.31
N LEU A 240 6.43 -4.89 28.94
CA LEU A 240 5.37 -3.95 28.60
C LEU A 240 5.77 -2.48 28.81
N HIS A 241 6.45 -2.17 29.91
CA HIS A 241 6.95 -0.83 30.20
C HIS A 241 7.96 -0.38 29.15
N GLY A 242 8.89 -1.26 28.76
CA GLY A 242 9.77 -1.03 27.63
C GLY A 242 8.99 -0.71 26.36
N HIS A 243 7.91 -1.45 26.08
CA HIS A 243 7.07 -1.17 24.91
C HIS A 243 6.37 0.20 24.97
N HIS A 244 5.92 0.58 26.16
CA HIS A 244 5.32 1.88 26.43
C HIS A 244 6.32 3.02 26.23
N THR A 245 7.52 2.93 26.79
CA THR A 245 8.52 4.00 26.74
C THR A 245 9.13 4.16 25.35
N HIS A 246 9.43 3.05 24.65
CA HIS A 246 10.13 3.10 23.36
C HIS A 246 9.20 3.39 22.18
N TRP A 247 8.01 2.78 22.13
CA TRP A 247 7.09 2.91 21.00
C TRP A 247 5.82 3.69 21.34
N GLY A 248 5.66 4.18 22.58
CA GLY A 248 4.50 4.95 23.00
C GLY A 248 3.21 4.13 23.04
N LYS A 249 3.30 2.79 23.08
CA LYS A 249 2.14 1.89 23.11
C LYS A 249 1.39 2.05 24.42
N LYS A 250 0.07 2.06 24.34
CA LYS A 250 -0.79 2.14 25.53
C LYS A 250 -1.04 0.74 26.08
N VAL A 251 -1.09 0.64 27.39
CA VAL A 251 -1.35 -0.60 28.12
C VAL A 251 -2.65 -0.44 28.90
N ILE A 252 -3.57 -1.38 28.73
CA ILE A 252 -4.78 -1.51 29.53
C ILE A 252 -4.55 -2.65 30.50
N TRP A 253 -4.80 -2.39 31.77
CA TRP A 253 -4.65 -3.36 32.84
C TRP A 253 -6.03 -3.97 33.12
N VAL A 254 -6.14 -5.28 33.07
CA VAL A 254 -7.42 -5.99 33.25
C VAL A 254 -7.28 -7.01 34.36
N LEU A 255 -8.19 -6.93 35.33
CA LEU A 255 -8.32 -7.90 36.41
C LEU A 255 -9.53 -8.78 36.10
N THR A 256 -9.30 -9.97 35.56
CA THR A 256 -10.38 -10.88 35.15
C THR A 256 -10.76 -11.87 36.24
N ALA A 257 -11.85 -12.61 36.03
CA ALA A 257 -12.36 -13.63 36.95
C ALA A 257 -12.82 -13.09 38.32
N ILE A 258 -13.33 -11.86 38.38
CA ILE A 258 -13.87 -11.28 39.62
C ILE A 258 -15.02 -12.10 40.20
N ASP A 259 -15.74 -12.85 39.37
CA ASP A 259 -16.79 -13.80 39.77
C ASP A 259 -16.31 -14.88 40.75
N LYS A 260 -15.01 -15.19 40.75
CA LYS A 260 -14.41 -16.18 41.64
C LYS A 260 -13.94 -15.61 42.97
N ALA A 261 -13.94 -14.29 43.11
CA ALA A 261 -13.48 -13.55 44.28
C ALA A 261 -14.58 -12.58 44.76
N MET A 262 -15.83 -13.05 44.70
CA MET A 262 -17.02 -12.34 45.20
C MET A 262 -17.30 -12.63 46.68
N ASP A 263 -16.54 -13.54 47.30
CA ASP A 263 -16.62 -13.76 48.74
C ASP A 263 -16.31 -12.45 49.47
N LEU A 264 -17.05 -12.19 50.54
CA LEU A 264 -16.95 -10.95 51.31
C LEU A 264 -15.83 -11.09 52.35
N ASP A 265 -14.97 -10.08 52.40
CA ASP A 265 -13.97 -9.90 53.44
C ASP A 265 -14.58 -9.43 54.77
N LEU A 266 -13.73 -9.15 55.76
CA LEU A 266 -14.16 -8.65 57.07
C LEU A 266 -14.81 -7.25 57.02
N ASP A 267 -14.65 -6.51 55.92
CA ASP A 267 -15.21 -5.18 55.68
C ASP A 267 -16.48 -5.22 54.78
N ASP A 268 -17.07 -6.41 54.61
CA ASP A 268 -18.21 -6.68 53.73
C ASP A 268 -17.96 -6.27 52.26
N LYS A 269 -16.71 -6.38 51.80
CA LYS A 269 -16.32 -6.09 50.41
C LYS A 269 -15.86 -7.36 49.69
N PRO A 270 -16.11 -7.47 48.38
CA PRO A 270 -15.56 -8.55 47.58
C PRO A 270 -14.03 -8.59 47.63
N GLU A 271 -13.45 -9.77 47.84
CA GLU A 271 -11.99 -9.99 47.90
C GLU A 271 -11.23 -9.43 46.68
N TRP A 272 -11.87 -9.39 45.49
CA TRP A 272 -11.24 -8.83 44.30
C TRP A 272 -10.88 -7.34 44.45
N GLN A 273 -11.57 -6.58 45.32
CA GLN A 273 -11.26 -5.17 45.57
C GLN A 273 -9.92 -5.00 46.25
N ASP A 274 -9.54 -5.91 47.14
CA ASP A 274 -8.25 -5.88 47.80
C ASP A 274 -7.13 -6.31 46.86
N THR A 275 -7.36 -7.35 46.06
CA THR A 275 -6.45 -7.72 44.97
C THR A 275 -6.25 -6.55 44.00
N LEU A 276 -7.32 -5.83 43.66
CA LEU A 276 -7.26 -4.64 42.81
C LEU A 276 -6.39 -3.54 43.42
N LYS A 277 -6.58 -3.22 44.71
CA LYS A 277 -5.76 -2.23 45.43
C LYS A 277 -4.29 -2.63 45.46
N GLN A 278 -4.00 -3.88 45.82
CA GLN A 278 -2.63 -4.40 45.92
C GLN A 278 -1.93 -4.39 44.56
N ASN A 279 -2.59 -4.83 43.49
CA ASN A 279 -2.01 -4.84 42.15
C ASN A 279 -1.74 -3.42 41.64
N ASN A 280 -2.65 -2.47 41.89
CA ASN A 280 -2.44 -1.07 41.54
C ASN A 280 -1.31 -0.41 42.37
N ALA A 281 -1.15 -0.79 43.65
CA ALA A 281 -0.03 -0.34 44.48
C ALA A 281 1.30 -0.90 43.96
N TYR A 282 1.34 -2.20 43.66
CA TYR A 282 2.51 -2.88 43.11
C TYR A 282 3.02 -2.21 41.83
N LEU A 283 2.13 -1.85 40.90
CA LEU A 283 2.50 -1.12 39.69
C LEU A 283 3.13 0.24 39.99
N ARG A 284 2.53 1.02 40.89
CA ARG A 284 3.03 2.35 41.25
C ARG A 284 4.39 2.32 41.95
N GLU A 285 4.62 1.30 42.77
CA GLU A 285 5.88 1.12 43.51
C GLU A 285 7.04 0.65 42.62
N ASN A 286 6.76 -0.19 41.62
CA ASN A 286 7.81 -0.83 40.82
C ASN A 286 8.18 -0.07 39.53
N PHE A 287 7.38 0.90 39.09
CA PHE A 287 7.63 1.66 37.86
C PHE A 287 7.59 3.19 38.09
N PRO A 288 8.49 3.74 38.92
CA PRO A 288 8.65 5.18 39.07
C PRO A 288 9.42 5.79 37.88
N LEU A 289 9.08 7.02 37.54
CA LEU A 289 9.84 7.91 36.67
C LEU A 289 11.13 8.37 37.38
N PRO A 290 12.10 8.98 36.67
CA PRO A 290 13.34 9.48 37.27
C PRO A 290 13.17 10.50 38.39
N ASP A 291 12.01 11.15 38.48
CA ASP A 291 11.64 12.08 39.56
C ASP A 291 11.01 11.40 40.78
N GLY A 292 10.95 10.07 40.79
CA GLY A 292 10.38 9.25 41.86
C GLY A 292 8.85 9.14 41.85
N LYS A 293 8.16 9.75 40.88
CA LYS A 293 6.70 9.66 40.76
C LYS A 293 6.27 8.45 39.92
N PRO A 294 5.08 7.87 40.17
CA PRO A 294 4.57 6.80 39.31
C PRO A 294 4.39 7.27 37.86
N ASP A 295 4.74 6.43 36.88
CA ASP A 295 4.42 6.64 35.46
C ASP A 295 2.90 6.52 35.16
N GLU A 296 2.13 7.57 35.49
CA GLU A 296 0.68 7.63 35.29
C GLU A 296 0.25 7.38 33.83
N LYS A 297 1.13 7.61 32.85
CA LYS A 297 0.85 7.34 31.43
C LYS A 297 0.90 5.85 31.09
N PHE A 298 1.67 5.07 31.84
CA PHE A 298 1.78 3.62 31.72
C PHE A 298 0.64 2.90 32.46
N PHE A 299 0.27 3.38 33.65
CA PHE A 299 -0.79 2.75 34.44
C PHE A 299 -2.21 3.18 34.02
N GLY A 300 -2.35 4.42 33.52
CA GLY A 300 -3.67 4.99 33.23
C GLY A 300 -4.56 5.00 34.46
N VAL A 301 -5.79 4.47 34.31
CA VAL A 301 -6.76 4.33 35.41
C VAL A 301 -6.43 3.17 36.37
N GLY A 302 -5.41 2.36 36.05
CA GLY A 302 -5.10 1.12 36.75
C GLY A 302 -5.90 -0.07 36.19
N PHE A 303 -5.95 -1.15 36.97
CA PHE A 303 -6.66 -2.37 36.61
C PHE A 303 -8.19 -2.15 36.50
N VAL A 304 -8.76 -2.58 35.38
CA VAL A 304 -10.20 -2.63 35.14
C VAL A 304 -10.70 -4.03 35.52
N PRO A 305 -11.51 -4.17 36.59
CA PRO A 305 -12.05 -5.45 37.02
C PRO A 305 -13.19 -5.89 36.10
N VAL A 306 -13.17 -7.16 35.64
CA VAL A 306 -14.16 -7.70 34.71
C VAL A 306 -14.46 -9.18 34.93
N SER A 307 -15.66 -9.62 34.55
CA SER A 307 -16.03 -11.04 34.46
C SER A 307 -16.76 -11.36 33.14
N PRO A 308 -16.07 -11.97 32.17
CA PRO A 308 -16.73 -12.56 31.01
C PRO A 308 -17.79 -13.62 31.39
N ALA A 309 -17.58 -14.33 32.51
CA ALA A 309 -18.47 -15.39 32.98
C ALA A 309 -19.83 -14.82 33.43
N LEU A 310 -19.85 -13.75 34.23
CA LEU A 310 -21.08 -13.07 34.64
C LEU A 310 -21.84 -12.53 33.43
N GLU A 311 -21.15 -11.93 32.47
CA GLU A 311 -21.81 -11.44 31.25
C GLU A 311 -22.45 -12.58 30.44
N ALA A 312 -21.74 -13.70 30.26
CA ALA A 312 -22.28 -14.85 29.54
C ALA A 312 -23.49 -15.47 30.27
N ARG A 313 -23.42 -15.57 31.60
CA ARG A 313 -24.55 -16.02 32.43
C ARG A 313 -25.73 -15.07 32.34
N GLY A 314 -25.51 -13.77 32.45
CA GLY A 314 -26.54 -12.75 32.33
C GLY A 314 -27.25 -12.80 30.98
N ARG A 315 -26.50 -12.99 29.87
CA ARG A 315 -27.11 -13.19 28.54
C ARG A 315 -27.95 -14.45 28.43
N ALA A 316 -27.51 -15.55 29.06
CA ALA A 316 -28.31 -16.78 29.10
C ALA A 316 -29.58 -16.63 29.95
N LEU A 317 -29.52 -15.89 31.06
CA LEU A 317 -30.69 -15.56 31.89
C LEU A 317 -31.69 -14.67 31.14
N ALA A 318 -31.21 -13.66 30.39
CA ALA A 318 -32.06 -12.85 29.52
C ALA A 318 -32.75 -13.71 28.45
N ALA A 319 -32.03 -14.66 27.84
CA ALA A 319 -32.61 -15.60 26.88
C ALA A 319 -33.64 -16.56 27.52
N ALA A 320 -33.56 -16.79 28.83
CA ALA A 320 -34.52 -17.57 29.60
C ALA A 320 -35.71 -16.73 30.14
N GLY A 321 -35.70 -15.40 29.95
CA GLY A 321 -36.74 -14.47 30.41
C GLY A 321 -36.57 -13.98 31.86
N GLU A 322 -35.38 -14.14 32.46
CA GLU A 322 -35.05 -13.66 33.81
C GLU A 322 -34.36 -12.27 33.74
N ASP A 323 -35.09 -11.25 33.29
CA ASP A 323 -34.51 -9.95 32.91
C ASP A 323 -33.81 -9.20 34.06
N GLU A 324 -34.37 -9.22 35.28
CA GLU A 324 -33.76 -8.54 36.44
C GLU A 324 -32.42 -9.18 36.82
N ALA A 325 -32.39 -10.50 37.01
CA ALA A 325 -31.17 -11.23 37.33
C ALA A 325 -30.14 -11.17 36.20
N ALA A 326 -30.59 -11.09 34.94
CA ALA A 326 -29.74 -10.87 33.79
C ALA A 326 -29.06 -9.49 33.83
N ALA A 327 -29.83 -8.44 34.12
CA ALA A 327 -29.32 -7.08 34.23
C ALA A 327 -28.27 -6.95 35.33
N ASP A 328 -28.51 -7.55 36.50
CA ASP A 328 -27.56 -7.58 37.62
C ASP A 328 -26.24 -8.26 37.22
N CYS A 329 -26.32 -9.46 36.63
CA CYS A 329 -25.12 -10.18 36.16
C CYS A 329 -24.33 -9.36 35.11
N ILE A 330 -25.03 -8.70 34.18
CA ILE A 330 -24.38 -7.89 33.14
C ILE A 330 -23.71 -6.65 33.76
N ALA A 331 -24.39 -5.97 34.69
CA ALA A 331 -23.84 -4.81 35.39
C ALA A 331 -22.60 -5.18 36.23
N GLU A 332 -22.67 -6.27 36.99
CA GLU A 332 -21.56 -6.77 37.81
C GLU A 332 -20.39 -7.30 36.96
N SER A 333 -20.63 -7.67 35.70
CA SER A 333 -19.57 -8.16 34.80
C SER A 333 -18.55 -7.09 34.42
N ARG A 334 -18.96 -5.81 34.39
CA ARG A 334 -18.15 -4.64 34.00
C ARG A 334 -17.47 -4.77 32.62
N MET A 335 -17.93 -5.69 31.78
CA MET A 335 -17.36 -5.92 30.44
C MET A 335 -17.55 -4.73 29.51
N ASP A 336 -18.67 -4.00 29.65
CA ASP A 336 -18.91 -2.78 28.88
C ASP A 336 -17.97 -1.65 29.27
N GLU A 337 -17.57 -1.53 30.54
CA GLU A 337 -16.54 -0.57 30.96
C GLU A 337 -15.21 -0.84 30.24
N LEU A 338 -14.82 -2.10 30.10
CA LEU A 338 -13.61 -2.48 29.37
C LEU A 338 -13.75 -2.22 27.87
N ARG A 339 -14.88 -2.57 27.24
CA ARG A 339 -15.12 -2.28 25.80
C ARG A 339 -15.10 -0.79 25.53
N ASN A 340 -15.72 0.01 26.40
CA ASN A 340 -15.72 1.47 26.31
C ASN A 340 -14.32 2.02 26.53
N SER A 341 -13.56 1.54 27.52
CA SER A 341 -12.16 1.97 27.74
C SER A 341 -11.27 1.65 26.53
N ILE A 342 -11.43 0.49 25.92
CA ILE A 342 -10.75 0.13 24.68
C ILE A 342 -11.19 1.11 23.57
N SER A 343 -12.48 1.34 23.39
CA SER A 343 -13.03 2.23 22.35
C SER A 343 -12.61 3.69 22.52
N ASP A 344 -12.58 4.20 23.75
CA ASP A 344 -12.14 5.56 24.08
C ASP A 344 -10.64 5.71 23.84
N MET A 345 -9.83 4.72 24.23
CA MET A 345 -8.39 4.70 23.93
C MET A 345 -8.12 4.65 22.43
N ILE A 346 -8.97 3.92 21.71
CA ILE A 346 -8.99 3.83 20.26
C ILE A 346 -9.27 5.22 19.65
N GLU A 347 -10.30 5.92 20.12
CA GLU A 347 -10.71 7.23 19.59
C GLU A 347 -9.77 8.38 19.98
N ALA A 348 -9.25 8.37 21.20
CA ALA A 348 -8.49 9.48 21.78
C ALA A 348 -7.02 9.58 21.31
N GLY A 349 -6.48 8.57 20.61
CA GLY A 349 -5.09 8.68 20.13
C GLY A 349 -4.53 7.52 19.31
N ALA A 350 -5.04 6.29 19.49
CA ALA A 350 -4.56 5.17 18.69
C ALA A 350 -5.05 5.25 17.23
N GLY A 351 -6.29 5.70 16.99
CA GLY A 351 -6.83 5.82 15.63
C GLY A 351 -6.04 6.76 14.72
N LYS A 352 -5.69 7.97 15.19
CA LYS A 352 -4.85 8.91 14.39
C LYS A 352 -3.44 8.36 14.15
N ARG A 353 -2.82 7.71 15.16
CA ARG A 353 -1.49 7.09 15.02
C ARG A 353 -1.51 5.87 14.10
N HIS A 354 -2.57 5.06 14.16
CA HIS A 354 -2.79 3.92 13.28
C HIS A 354 -2.93 4.37 11.84
N ILE A 355 -3.79 5.36 11.57
CA ILE A 355 -3.93 5.97 10.24
C ILE A 355 -2.59 6.55 9.78
N ALA A 356 -1.86 7.25 10.64
CA ALA A 356 -0.54 7.79 10.31
C ALA A 356 0.50 6.68 10.04
N ALA A 357 0.47 5.57 10.77
CA ALA A 357 1.36 4.43 10.58
C ALA A 357 1.06 3.72 9.24
N VAL A 358 -0.21 3.47 8.94
CA VAL A 358 -0.63 2.90 7.65
C VAL A 358 -0.27 3.85 6.50
N ALA A 359 -0.46 5.16 6.67
CA ALA A 359 -0.05 6.16 5.69
C ALA A 359 1.47 6.19 5.49
N GLY A 360 2.26 6.08 6.56
CA GLY A 360 3.72 6.01 6.50
C GLY A 360 4.23 4.74 5.82
N GLU A 361 3.61 3.60 6.10
CA GLU A 361 3.92 2.31 5.46
C GLU A 361 3.61 2.36 3.96
N ALA A 362 2.42 2.84 3.59
CA ALA A 362 2.03 3.04 2.19
C ALA A 362 2.97 4.02 1.48
N HIS A 363 3.37 5.12 2.13
CA HIS A 363 4.33 6.06 1.56
C HIS A 363 5.69 5.42 1.31
N SER A 364 6.19 4.61 2.25
CA SER A 364 7.47 3.92 2.11
C SER A 364 7.51 2.92 0.94
N MET A 365 6.35 2.38 0.56
CA MET A 365 6.19 1.48 -0.57
C MET A 365 6.05 2.23 -1.91
N ILE A 366 5.28 3.32 -1.94
CA ILE A 366 4.99 4.07 -3.18
C ILE A 366 6.18 4.96 -3.59
N GLU A 367 6.87 5.56 -2.62
CA GLU A 367 7.92 6.55 -2.87
C GLU A 367 9.10 6.01 -3.72
N PRO A 368 9.59 4.77 -3.53
CA PRO A 368 10.56 4.16 -4.43
C PRO A 368 10.07 4.06 -5.88
N GLN A 369 8.81 3.66 -6.09
CA GLN A 369 8.23 3.52 -7.44
C GLN A 369 8.10 4.88 -8.13
N LEU A 370 7.64 5.89 -7.38
CA LEU A 370 7.53 7.25 -7.89
C LEU A 370 8.90 7.85 -8.25
N ARG A 371 9.94 7.56 -7.45
CA ARG A 371 11.33 7.93 -7.77
C ARG A 371 11.82 7.24 -9.05
N ARG A 372 11.57 5.94 -9.20
CA ARG A 372 11.94 5.19 -10.41
C ARG A 372 11.29 5.78 -11.66
N LEU A 373 9.98 6.03 -11.62
CA LEU A 373 9.25 6.61 -12.75
C LEU A 373 9.72 8.03 -13.09
N ARG A 374 10.05 8.85 -12.09
CA ARG A 374 10.67 10.15 -12.34
C ARG A 374 12.01 10.01 -13.05
N THR A 375 12.86 9.08 -12.61
CA THR A 375 14.15 8.83 -13.27
C THR A 375 13.97 8.34 -14.71
N ILE A 376 13.00 7.47 -14.98
CA ILE A 376 12.69 7.01 -16.34
C ILE A 376 12.16 8.19 -17.17
N LEU A 377 11.22 8.96 -16.65
CA LEU A 377 10.66 10.13 -17.33
C LEU A 377 11.75 11.16 -17.66
N ASP A 378 12.64 11.44 -16.71
CA ASP A 378 13.75 12.37 -16.91
C ASP A 378 14.75 11.84 -17.95
N ALA A 379 15.01 10.52 -17.97
CA ALA A 379 15.86 9.88 -18.96
C ALA A 379 15.25 9.92 -20.37
N GLU A 380 13.95 9.67 -20.51
CA GLU A 380 13.22 9.71 -21.79
C GLU A 380 12.99 11.13 -22.30
N ARG A 381 12.95 12.11 -21.40
CA ARG A 381 12.79 13.52 -21.77
C ARG A 381 14.02 14.08 -22.50
N ILE A 382 15.22 13.60 -22.17
CA ILE A 382 16.46 14.05 -22.81
C ILE A 382 16.45 13.76 -24.33
N PRO A 383 16.21 12.52 -24.80
CA PRO A 383 16.07 12.23 -26.24
C PRO A 383 14.99 13.06 -26.93
N VAL A 384 13.85 13.28 -26.29
CA VAL A 384 12.75 14.07 -26.88
C VAL A 384 13.14 15.53 -27.04
N GLU A 385 13.83 16.12 -26.06
CA GLU A 385 14.35 17.49 -26.15
C GLU A 385 15.47 17.61 -27.20
N GLU A 386 16.33 16.60 -27.32
CA GLU A 386 17.35 16.51 -28.37
C GLU A 386 16.72 16.42 -29.77
N LEU A 387 15.73 15.55 -29.96
CA LEU A 387 14.98 15.41 -31.21
C LEU A 387 14.23 16.69 -31.58
N ALA A 388 13.63 17.38 -30.60
CA ALA A 388 13.00 18.68 -30.83
C ALA A 388 14.03 19.73 -31.28
N THR A 389 15.21 19.74 -30.67
CA THR A 389 16.32 20.63 -31.05
C THR A 389 16.83 20.32 -32.46
N GLU A 390 16.92 19.03 -32.81
CA GLU A 390 17.34 18.60 -34.14
C GLU A 390 16.31 18.95 -35.21
N ARG A 391 15.01 18.78 -34.92
CA ARG A 391 13.91 19.23 -35.79
C ARG A 391 14.02 20.73 -36.05
N ASP A 392 14.15 21.54 -35.02
CA ASP A 392 14.25 23.00 -35.15
C ASP A 392 15.51 23.42 -35.94
N ARG A 393 16.61 22.66 -35.82
CA ARG A 393 17.83 22.86 -36.61
C ARG A 393 17.59 22.53 -38.09
N MET A 394 16.89 21.44 -38.39
CA MET A 394 16.57 21.05 -39.76
C MET A 394 15.61 22.04 -40.42
N GLU A 395 14.64 22.57 -39.68
CA GLU A 395 13.71 23.59 -40.16
C GLU A 395 14.44 24.88 -40.55
N ARG A 396 15.37 25.37 -39.71
CA ARG A 396 16.23 26.51 -40.06
C ARG A 396 17.10 26.26 -41.29
N ARG A 397 17.62 25.04 -41.46
CA ARG A 397 18.40 24.68 -42.66
C ARG A 397 17.54 24.66 -43.90
N TYR A 398 16.31 24.17 -43.79
CA TYR A 398 15.34 24.18 -44.87
C TYR A 398 15.00 25.61 -45.30
N ASP A 399 14.73 26.50 -44.34
CA ASP A 399 14.45 27.91 -44.62
C ASP A 399 15.64 28.63 -45.29
N ALA A 400 16.86 28.42 -44.79
CA ALA A 400 18.07 28.97 -45.40
C ALA A 400 18.32 28.42 -46.82
N LEU A 401 18.05 27.13 -47.05
CA LEU A 401 18.16 26.53 -48.38
C LEU A 401 17.11 27.11 -49.32
N LYS A 402 15.88 27.31 -48.84
CA LYS A 402 14.80 27.92 -49.62
C LYS A 402 15.16 29.35 -50.03
N GLU A 403 15.67 30.16 -49.11
CA GLU A 403 16.14 31.52 -49.39
C GLU A 403 17.30 31.53 -50.40
N ALA A 404 18.24 30.58 -50.28
CA ALA A 404 19.33 30.43 -51.24
C ALA A 404 18.84 30.03 -52.65
N VAL A 405 17.87 29.11 -52.73
CA VAL A 405 17.25 28.70 -54.00
C VAL A 405 16.52 29.89 -54.64
N ASP A 406 15.77 30.67 -53.87
CA ASP A 406 15.07 31.87 -54.35
C ASP A 406 16.08 32.91 -54.85
N THR A 407 17.18 33.12 -54.13
CA THR A 407 18.26 34.03 -54.54
C THR A 407 18.93 33.58 -55.84
N VAL A 408 19.25 32.29 -55.99
CA VAL A 408 19.86 31.75 -57.21
C VAL A 408 18.90 31.85 -58.38
N ARG A 409 17.60 31.56 -58.16
CA ARG A 409 16.55 31.72 -59.16
C ARG A 409 16.47 33.17 -59.65
N ASP A 410 16.41 34.13 -58.74
CA ASP A 410 16.40 35.57 -59.07
C ASP A 410 17.64 35.99 -59.86
N GLN A 411 18.82 35.49 -59.49
CA GLN A 411 20.06 35.77 -60.20
C GLN A 411 20.05 35.18 -61.62
N LEU A 412 19.55 33.95 -61.78
CA LEU A 412 19.42 33.30 -63.08
C LEU A 412 18.44 34.06 -63.98
N GLU A 413 17.30 34.50 -63.43
CA GLU A 413 16.29 35.28 -64.14
C GLU A 413 16.86 36.63 -64.61
N LYS A 414 17.52 37.39 -63.71
CA LYS A 414 18.20 38.65 -64.06
C LYS A 414 19.30 38.44 -65.11
N ASN A 415 20.07 37.35 -65.02
CA ASN A 415 21.11 37.03 -65.99
C ASN A 415 20.52 36.65 -67.35
N LEU A 416 19.44 35.88 -67.38
CA LEU A 416 18.69 35.53 -68.60
C LEU A 416 18.14 36.79 -69.28
N GLU A 417 17.46 37.66 -68.54
CA GLU A 417 16.97 38.94 -69.05
C GLU A 417 18.11 39.80 -69.61
N ARG A 418 19.23 39.89 -68.89
CA ARG A 418 20.38 40.68 -69.33
C ARG A 418 20.95 40.12 -70.63
N ARG A 419 21.09 38.79 -70.75
CA ARG A 419 21.54 38.13 -71.98
C ARG A 419 20.56 38.30 -73.12
N LEU A 420 19.26 38.15 -72.88
CA LEU A 420 18.20 38.41 -73.87
C LEU A 420 18.25 39.85 -74.37
N ARG A 421 18.39 40.85 -73.48
CA ARG A 421 18.55 42.25 -73.87
C ARG A 421 19.81 42.51 -74.71
N ILE A 422 20.92 41.83 -74.41
CA ILE A 422 22.16 41.93 -75.20
C ILE A 422 21.95 41.32 -76.60
N ILE A 423 21.34 40.14 -76.68
CA ILE A 423 21.02 39.46 -77.94
C ILE A 423 20.08 40.34 -78.78
N GLU A 424 19.03 40.87 -78.17
CA GLU A 424 18.04 41.71 -78.83
C GLU A 424 18.66 43.00 -79.37
N ARG A 425 19.54 43.68 -78.60
CA ARG A 425 20.30 44.82 -79.12
C ARG A 425 21.20 44.44 -80.30
N GLY A 426 21.90 43.31 -80.21
CA GLY A 426 22.73 42.80 -81.31
C GLY A 426 21.92 42.59 -82.59
N PHE A 427 20.73 41.98 -82.49
CA PHE A 427 19.82 41.81 -83.62
C PHE A 427 19.25 43.13 -84.14
N ARG A 428 18.87 44.08 -83.26
CA ARG A 428 18.40 45.41 -83.69
C ARG A 428 19.48 46.22 -84.40
N GLN A 429 20.77 46.03 -84.06
CA GLN A 429 21.89 46.71 -84.72
C GLN A 429 22.30 46.04 -86.04
N LEU A 430 21.95 44.78 -86.25
CA LEU A 430 22.22 44.02 -87.47
C LEU A 430 21.52 44.63 -88.69
N ALA A 431 20.25 45.04 -88.56
CA ALA A 431 19.48 45.63 -89.66
C ALA A 431 20.05 46.99 -90.16
N PRO A 432 20.36 47.97 -89.29
CA PRO A 432 21.04 49.21 -89.70
C PRO A 432 22.45 48.97 -90.25
N GLN A 433 23.21 48.00 -89.72
CA GLN A 433 24.55 47.68 -90.24
C GLN A 433 24.49 47.04 -91.63
N LEU A 434 23.53 46.14 -91.86
CA LEU A 434 23.25 45.58 -93.19
C LEU A 434 22.79 46.67 -94.16
N HIS A 435 21.83 47.51 -93.76
CA HIS A 435 21.36 48.62 -94.60
C HIS A 435 22.47 49.62 -94.92
N GLY A 436 23.25 50.06 -93.92
CA GLY A 436 24.37 50.98 -94.14
C GLY A 436 25.46 50.38 -95.03
N ALA A 437 25.76 49.09 -94.88
CA ALA A 437 26.70 48.38 -95.74
C ALA A 437 26.17 48.18 -97.17
N MET A 438 24.85 47.97 -97.35
CA MET A 438 24.22 47.88 -98.66
C MET A 438 24.14 49.26 -99.34
N ASP A 439 23.73 50.31 -98.63
CA ASP A 439 23.59 51.66 -99.15
C ASP A 439 24.94 52.28 -99.56
N ALA A 440 25.99 52.07 -98.76
CA ALA A 440 27.35 52.49 -99.12
C ALA A 440 27.86 51.78 -100.39
N ARG A 441 27.37 50.56 -100.65
CA ARG A 441 27.82 49.73 -101.77
C ARG A 441 26.96 49.91 -103.03
N ILE A 442 25.67 50.24 -102.88
CA ILE A 442 24.80 50.71 -103.95
C ILE A 442 25.30 52.06 -104.49
N LYS A 443 25.74 52.96 -103.60
CA LYS A 443 26.34 54.25 -104.00
C LYS A 443 27.66 54.13 -104.77
N THR A 444 28.32 52.97 -104.72
CA THR A 444 29.59 52.71 -105.43
C THR A 444 29.41 51.78 -106.63
N MET A 445 28.17 51.39 -106.97
CA MET A 445 27.86 50.49 -108.07
C MET A 445 27.42 51.24 -109.34
N ASP A 446 28.13 51.01 -110.44
CA ASP A 446 27.82 51.53 -111.78
C ASP A 446 26.88 50.54 -112.52
N PRO A 447 25.65 50.93 -112.89
CA PRO A 447 24.56 50.03 -113.27
C PRO A 447 24.69 49.34 -114.65
N ARG A 448 25.85 49.37 -115.31
CA ARG A 448 26.02 48.89 -116.70
C ARG A 448 26.81 47.58 -116.87
N LYS A 449 27.13 46.84 -115.80
CA LYS A 449 27.89 45.57 -115.90
C LYS A 449 27.19 44.38 -115.23
N ALA A 450 26.53 43.54 -116.03
CA ALA A 450 25.77 42.34 -115.63
C ALA A 450 26.60 41.17 -115.03
N ARG A 451 27.89 41.34 -114.73
CA ARG A 451 28.77 40.28 -114.19
C ARG A 451 28.95 40.30 -112.66
N GLN A 452 28.13 41.05 -111.92
CA GLN A 452 28.35 41.28 -110.48
C GLN A 452 27.30 40.71 -109.52
N GLU A 453 26.27 40.01 -110.00
CA GLU A 453 25.27 39.35 -109.14
C GLU A 453 25.88 38.24 -108.26
N ASN A 454 26.78 37.40 -108.79
CA ASN A 454 27.46 36.36 -107.99
C ASN A 454 28.38 36.90 -106.87
N ARG A 455 28.74 38.19 -106.89
CA ARG A 455 29.57 38.82 -105.84
C ARG A 455 28.72 39.40 -104.70
N LEU A 456 27.41 39.58 -104.89
CA LEU A 456 26.49 39.99 -103.84
C LEU A 456 26.30 38.85 -102.83
N GLU A 457 26.15 37.61 -103.29
CA GLU A 457 26.01 36.43 -102.42
C GLU A 457 27.26 36.14 -101.58
N GLU A 458 28.47 36.22 -102.17
CA GLU A 458 29.72 36.06 -101.41
C GLU A 458 29.93 37.17 -100.36
N GLY A 459 29.49 38.39 -100.66
CA GLY A 459 29.49 39.51 -99.71
C GLY A 459 28.50 39.31 -98.57
N TYR A 460 27.31 38.79 -98.89
CA TYR A 460 26.26 38.44 -97.93
C TYR A 460 26.77 37.38 -96.94
N ALA A 461 27.41 36.31 -97.45
CA ALA A 461 28.01 35.25 -96.64
C ALA A 461 29.15 35.76 -95.73
N LYS A 462 29.95 36.73 -96.19
CA LYS A 462 31.07 37.29 -95.42
C LYS A 462 30.61 38.26 -94.32
N ALA A 463 29.55 39.02 -94.55
CA ALA A 463 28.93 39.88 -93.54
C ALA A 463 28.25 39.04 -92.44
N LEU A 464 27.48 38.01 -92.83
CA LEU A 464 26.88 37.03 -91.90
C LEU A 464 27.92 36.27 -91.05
N ARG A 465 29.11 35.99 -91.60
CA ARG A 465 30.23 35.40 -90.84
C ARG A 465 30.87 36.35 -89.84
N LYS A 466 30.93 37.65 -90.14
CA LYS A 466 31.48 38.68 -89.24
C LYS A 466 30.50 39.14 -88.16
N SER A 467 29.19 39.07 -88.44
CA SER A 467 28.13 39.42 -87.49
C SER A 467 27.66 38.25 -86.63
N ARG A 468 28.25 37.05 -86.78
CA ARG A 468 28.05 35.94 -85.85
C ARG A 468 28.63 36.33 -84.49
N PRO A 469 27.83 36.41 -83.41
CA PRO A 469 28.38 36.69 -82.10
C PRO A 469 29.33 35.55 -81.72
N VAL A 470 30.56 35.90 -81.31
CA VAL A 470 31.50 34.93 -80.73
C VAL A 470 30.87 34.46 -79.42
N MET A 471 30.24 33.28 -79.46
CA MET A 471 29.83 32.55 -78.27
C MET A 471 31.09 31.99 -77.60
N ALA A 472 31.77 32.81 -76.80
CA ALA A 472 32.73 32.32 -75.84
C ALA A 472 31.95 31.64 -74.69
N TRP A 473 31.80 30.32 -74.78
CA TRP A 473 31.40 29.50 -73.63
C TRP A 473 32.62 29.37 -72.71
N SER A 474 32.74 30.24 -71.70
CA SER A 474 33.60 29.94 -70.54
C SER A 474 32.76 29.19 -69.51
N VAL A 475 32.90 27.87 -69.47
CA VAL A 475 32.48 27.06 -68.32
C VAL A 475 33.52 27.29 -67.23
N SER A 476 33.24 28.17 -66.28
CA SER A 476 34.03 28.30 -65.06
C SER A 476 33.55 27.22 -64.08
N SER A 477 34.13 26.03 -64.18
CA SER A 477 34.00 24.98 -63.17
C SER A 477 34.91 25.31 -61.98
N ASN A 478 34.36 25.97 -60.96
CA ASN A 478 34.95 26.00 -59.61
C ASN A 478 34.04 25.20 -58.68
N PHE A 479 34.25 23.88 -58.65
CA PHE A 479 33.71 22.99 -57.63
C PHE A 479 34.85 22.69 -56.66
N SER A 480 34.93 23.47 -55.58
CA SER A 480 35.81 23.20 -54.43
C SER A 480 35.03 22.34 -53.44
N MET A 481 35.30 21.04 -53.42
CA MET A 481 34.94 20.17 -52.29
C MET A 481 35.73 20.62 -51.06
N GLY A 482 35.05 21.31 -50.13
CA GLY A 482 35.51 21.44 -48.76
C GLY A 482 35.03 20.24 -47.97
N GLY A 483 35.93 19.29 -47.72
CA GLY A 483 35.72 18.25 -46.72
C GLY A 483 35.95 18.81 -45.32
N ARG A 484 35.02 18.52 -44.42
CA ARG A 484 35.26 18.13 -43.03
C ARG A 484 34.18 17.15 -42.61
#